data_AF-A0A6F8ZGB2-F1
#
_entry.id   AF-A0A6F8ZGB2-F1
#
_cell.length_a   1.000
_cell.length_b   1.000
_cell.length_c   1.000
_cell.angle_alpha   90.00
_cell.angle_beta   90.00
_cell.angle_gamma   90.00
#
_symmetry.space_group_name_H-M   'P 1'
#
loop_
_entity.id
_entity.type
_entity.pdbx_description
1 polymer ?
#
loop_
_entity_poly.entity_id
_entity_poly.type
_entity_poly.pdbx_seq_one_letter_code
_entity_poly.pdbx_strand_id
1 'polypeptide(L)'
;MNPIPLPVRGTTPETSRTFTPDPARAPDEDLREAVWELGREGEWIVQPVPEPFVEAPTRYGRKKKIPLEHTWHHKSCGQCGHIPGYSTSIFWLNRVLGFDYHDPEDQTSCTAWNYYASATSNQAAQAAVAMRNFAAAYESGYYPIIHCGTSFGHYKEVRHELVHDANLRRQVRDILTRLGRPFVMPEEIVHYSEWLYAVRDRLRERVVHDLSGITATVHPACHYYKLQSGDAIYDPEIYGGQRTAAVTAVVQALGARVADYSTWFDCCGFGFRHILVQRDFTRSFATLRKIEVMKEEANPDVVLTHDTGCVTALDKSQFAARAHGRNVGVPVMSESQLAALALGAHPYRVTQLHWHAVDCRPLLERMGIDHERAWAEFQQDLQQIESGAMPYLTWDKVL
;
A
#
# COMPACT_ATOMS: atom_id res chain seq x y z
N MET A 1 -6.63 -24.11 25.57
CA MET A 1 -6.86 -22.80 26.21
C MET A 1 -8.10 -22.22 25.55
N ASN A 2 -9.16 -21.94 26.31
CA ASN A 2 -10.29 -21.20 25.76
C ASN A 2 -9.77 -19.82 25.34
N PRO A 3 -10.01 -19.36 24.09
CA PRO A 3 -9.58 -18.04 23.67
C PRO A 3 -10.19 -17.00 24.60
N ILE A 4 -9.35 -16.08 25.07
CA ILE A 4 -9.78 -14.91 25.85
C ILE A 4 -10.78 -14.15 24.96
N PRO A 5 -12.03 -13.93 25.40
CA PRO A 5 -12.98 -13.14 24.64
C PRO A 5 -12.48 -11.69 24.62
N LEU A 6 -11.75 -11.33 23.56
CA LEU A 6 -11.41 -9.95 23.28
C LEU A 6 -12.65 -9.27 22.70
N PRO A 7 -13.12 -8.15 23.27
CA PRO A 7 -14.27 -7.46 22.71
C PRO A 7 -13.95 -6.97 21.29
N VAL A 8 -14.73 -7.44 20.32
CA VAL A 8 -14.62 -7.05 18.92
C VAL A 8 -15.26 -5.66 18.76
N ARG A 9 -14.52 -4.60 19.11
CA ARG A 9 -15.05 -3.21 19.19
C ARG A 9 -14.44 -2.23 18.18
N GLY A 10 -14.16 -2.73 16.99
CA GLY A 10 -13.81 -1.91 15.81
C GLY A 10 -12.66 -0.94 16.06
N THR A 11 -12.90 0.37 15.96
CA THR A 11 -11.87 1.41 16.05
C THR A 11 -11.81 2.14 17.39
N THR A 12 -12.65 1.76 18.36
CA THR A 12 -12.71 2.46 19.65
C THR A 12 -11.68 1.86 20.62
N PRO A 13 -10.76 2.64 21.20
CA PRO A 13 -9.76 2.12 22.12
C PRO A 13 -10.38 1.65 23.45
N GLU A 14 -10.05 0.44 23.91
CA GLU A 14 -10.52 -0.14 25.19
C GLU A 14 -9.61 0.17 26.39
N THR A 15 -8.76 1.19 26.27
CA THR A 15 -7.77 1.49 27.30
C THR A 15 -7.89 2.92 27.77
N SER A 16 -7.78 3.12 29.08
CA SER A 16 -7.59 4.44 29.69
C SER A 16 -6.22 5.05 29.36
N ARG A 17 -5.33 4.30 28.71
CA ARG A 17 -4.03 4.80 28.24
C ARG A 17 -4.26 5.77 27.09
N THR A 18 -4.15 7.05 27.39
CA THR A 18 -4.03 8.10 26.39
C THR A 18 -2.60 8.11 25.85
N PHE A 19 -2.44 7.98 24.54
CA PHE A 19 -1.17 8.23 23.89
C PHE A 19 -1.10 9.72 23.52
N THR A 20 -0.18 10.45 24.12
CA THR A 20 0.09 11.86 23.78
C THR A 20 1.27 11.91 22.80
N PRO A 21 1.08 12.38 21.56
CA PRO A 21 2.17 12.55 20.61
C PRO A 21 3.21 13.54 21.14
N ASP A 22 4.48 13.14 21.09
CA ASP A 22 5.62 13.97 21.51
C ASP A 22 6.82 13.66 20.59
N PRO A 23 7.21 14.59 19.69
CA PRO A 23 8.29 14.35 18.74
C PRO A 23 9.63 14.07 19.41
N ALA A 24 9.84 14.57 20.64
CA ALA A 24 11.06 14.34 21.41
C ALA A 24 11.14 12.92 22.00
N ARG A 25 10.04 12.16 22.00
CA ARG A 25 9.97 10.76 22.46
C ARG A 25 10.00 9.74 21.31
N ALA A 26 10.15 10.21 20.07
CA ALA A 26 10.31 9.31 18.93
C ALA A 26 11.61 8.49 19.10
N PRO A 27 11.55 7.15 18.99
CA PRO A 27 12.73 6.29 19.11
C PRO A 27 13.62 6.35 17.87
N ASP A 28 13.07 6.80 16.74
CA ASP A 28 13.71 6.98 15.45
C ASP A 28 14.00 8.45 15.16
N GLU A 29 15.12 8.73 14.49
CA GLU A 29 15.51 10.08 14.09
C GLU A 29 14.58 10.67 13.03
N ASP A 30 14.38 12.00 13.04
CA ASP A 30 13.76 12.70 11.91
C ASP A 30 14.85 13.11 10.91
N LEU A 31 14.93 12.38 9.79
CA LEU A 31 15.98 12.59 8.80
C LEU A 31 15.71 13.77 7.85
N ARG A 32 14.57 14.47 7.95
CA ARG A 32 14.23 15.55 7.00
C ARG A 32 15.27 16.66 6.99
N GLU A 33 15.70 17.13 8.17
CA GLU A 33 16.69 18.21 8.24
C GLU A 33 18.06 17.73 7.76
N ALA A 34 18.48 16.51 8.12
CA ALA A 34 19.72 15.92 7.63
C ALA A 34 19.72 15.77 6.10
N VAL A 35 18.57 15.47 5.49
CA VAL A 35 18.41 15.44 4.02
C VAL A 35 18.66 16.81 3.41
N TRP A 36 18.12 17.87 4.00
CA TRP A 36 18.33 19.25 3.55
C TRP A 36 19.76 19.75 3.81
N GLU A 37 20.37 19.38 4.93
CA GLU A 37 21.76 19.70 5.26
C GLU A 37 22.72 19.12 4.22
N LEU A 38 22.63 17.82 3.96
CA LEU A 38 23.40 17.15 2.90
C LEU A 38 23.10 17.77 1.52
N GLY A 39 21.86 18.19 1.27
CA GLY A 39 21.49 18.95 0.07
C GLY A 39 22.28 20.27 -0.07
N ARG A 40 22.36 21.05 1.02
CA ARG A 40 23.12 22.33 1.07
C ARG A 40 24.62 22.12 0.93
N GLU A 41 25.14 21.00 1.38
CA GLU A 41 26.54 20.58 1.20
C GLU A 41 26.85 20.10 -0.24
N GLY A 42 25.84 19.98 -1.11
CA GLY A 42 26.00 19.47 -2.46
C GLY A 42 26.10 17.95 -2.54
N GLU A 43 25.75 17.25 -1.47
CA GLU A 43 25.79 15.79 -1.43
C GLU A 43 24.63 15.16 -2.23
N TRP A 44 23.54 15.86 -2.51
CA TRP A 44 22.53 15.43 -3.49
C TRP A 44 21.60 16.58 -3.82
N ILE A 45 20.75 16.38 -4.82
CA ILE A 45 19.61 17.24 -5.06
C ILE A 45 18.49 16.82 -4.11
N VAL A 46 17.91 17.77 -3.38
CA VAL A 46 16.69 17.51 -2.62
C VAL A 46 15.49 17.87 -3.48
N GLN A 47 14.57 16.91 -3.70
CA GLN A 47 13.31 17.17 -4.37
C GLN A 47 12.26 17.53 -3.30
N PRO A 48 11.78 18.78 -3.21
CA PRO A 48 10.76 19.16 -2.24
C PRO A 48 9.40 18.59 -2.61
N VAL A 49 8.53 18.39 -1.62
CA VAL A 49 7.13 18.00 -1.87
C VAL A 49 6.41 19.10 -2.64
N PRO A 50 5.77 18.81 -3.79
CA PRO A 50 5.07 19.82 -4.57
C PRO A 50 3.77 20.26 -3.88
N GLU A 51 3.40 21.51 -4.12
CA GLU A 51 2.06 22.03 -3.79
C GLU A 51 1.06 21.65 -4.90
N PRO A 52 -0.23 21.42 -4.56
CA PRO A 52 -0.78 21.39 -3.21
C PRO A 52 -0.42 20.10 -2.45
N PHE A 53 -0.06 20.23 -1.18
CA PHE A 53 0.08 19.10 -0.25
C PHE A 53 -0.82 19.26 0.98
N VAL A 54 -1.00 18.16 1.71
CA VAL A 54 -1.57 18.18 3.06
C VAL A 54 -0.55 17.71 4.08
N GLU A 55 -0.65 18.22 5.31
CA GLU A 55 0.13 17.72 6.43
C GLU A 55 -0.68 16.66 7.18
N ALA A 56 -0.09 15.48 7.36
CA ALA A 56 -0.70 14.41 8.14
C ALA A 56 0.11 14.12 9.41
N PRO A 57 -0.57 13.79 10.53
CA PRO A 57 0.09 13.47 11.79
C PRO A 57 0.75 12.09 11.72
N THR A 58 1.99 11.99 12.17
CA THR A 58 2.66 10.72 12.43
C THR A 58 2.51 10.30 13.89
N ARG A 59 2.95 9.08 14.21
CA ARG A 59 2.86 8.52 15.58
C ARG A 59 3.34 9.47 16.66
N TYR A 60 4.48 10.14 16.48
CA TYR A 60 5.04 11.01 17.52
C TYR A 60 4.69 12.48 17.31
N GLY A 61 3.70 12.80 16.47
CA GLY A 61 3.27 14.18 16.25
C GLY A 61 4.16 14.97 15.30
N ARG A 62 5.08 14.30 14.59
CA ARG A 62 5.75 14.91 13.44
C ARG A 62 4.70 15.14 12.36
N LYS A 63 4.91 16.20 11.57
CA LYS A 63 4.07 16.48 10.42
C LYS A 63 4.74 15.94 9.18
N LYS A 64 4.00 15.14 8.42
CA LYS A 64 4.45 14.60 7.15
C LYS A 64 3.70 15.29 6.02
N LYS A 65 4.42 15.81 5.04
CA LYS A 65 3.80 16.40 3.84
C LYS A 65 3.44 15.30 2.84
N ILE A 66 2.22 15.35 2.31
CA ILE A 66 1.69 14.39 1.35
C ILE A 66 1.19 15.19 0.13
N PRO A 67 1.87 15.11 -1.03
CA PRO A 67 1.43 15.83 -2.21
C PRO A 67 0.11 15.28 -2.72
N LEU A 68 -0.78 16.14 -3.21
CA LEU A 68 -2.08 15.70 -3.73
C LEU A 68 -2.02 15.32 -5.22
N GLU A 69 -1.18 16.02 -5.98
CA GLU A 69 -1.00 15.85 -7.43
C GLU A 69 0.45 16.06 -7.83
N HIS A 70 0.71 16.02 -9.13
CA HIS A 70 2.05 16.02 -9.72
C HIS A 70 2.90 14.84 -9.23
N THR A 71 2.28 13.66 -9.14
CA THR A 71 2.86 12.45 -8.54
C THR A 71 3.38 11.44 -9.57
N TRP A 72 4.57 10.89 -9.32
CA TRP A 72 5.20 9.79 -10.07
C TRP A 72 4.96 8.47 -9.34
N HIS A 73 4.27 7.53 -9.98
CA HIS A 73 3.79 6.35 -9.27
C HIS A 73 4.75 5.16 -9.39
N HIS A 74 5.55 4.92 -8.34
CA HIS A 74 6.42 3.75 -8.24
C HIS A 74 5.58 2.48 -8.02
N LYS A 75 5.24 1.80 -9.11
CA LYS A 75 4.49 0.54 -9.07
C LYS A 75 5.33 -0.58 -8.48
N SER A 76 4.69 -1.46 -7.72
CA SER A 76 5.35 -2.69 -7.26
C SER A 76 5.42 -3.73 -8.36
N CYS A 77 6.52 -4.48 -8.43
CA CYS A 77 6.62 -5.65 -9.31
C CYS A 77 5.51 -6.67 -9.02
N GLY A 78 5.09 -6.78 -7.75
CA GLY A 78 3.98 -7.64 -7.36
C GLY A 78 2.63 -7.13 -7.89
N GLN A 79 2.41 -5.81 -7.94
CA GLN A 79 1.16 -5.25 -8.48
C GLN A 79 1.06 -5.56 -9.96
N CYS A 80 2.10 -5.21 -10.71
CA CYS A 80 2.12 -5.42 -12.16
C CYS A 80 2.03 -6.92 -12.53
N GLY A 81 2.65 -7.81 -11.76
CA GLY A 81 2.74 -9.23 -12.11
C GLY A 81 1.66 -10.14 -11.52
N HIS A 82 1.02 -9.77 -10.40
CA HIS A 82 0.10 -10.67 -9.68
C HIS A 82 -1.28 -10.05 -9.41
N ILE A 83 -1.35 -8.75 -9.15
CA ILE A 83 -2.59 -8.06 -8.75
C ILE A 83 -2.69 -6.68 -9.44
N PRO A 84 -2.79 -6.65 -10.78
CA PRO A 84 -2.72 -5.41 -11.58
C PRO A 84 -3.87 -4.43 -11.29
N GLY A 85 -5.02 -4.93 -10.84
CA GLY A 85 -6.15 -4.12 -10.41
C GLY A 85 -5.83 -3.20 -9.23
N TYR A 86 -4.80 -3.51 -8.44
CA TYR A 86 -4.31 -2.65 -7.37
C TYR A 86 -3.74 -1.33 -7.93
N SER A 87 -2.73 -1.38 -8.80
CA SER A 87 -2.16 -0.16 -9.37
C SER A 87 -3.17 0.59 -10.24
N THR A 88 -3.97 -0.15 -11.02
CA THR A 88 -5.01 0.44 -11.88
C THR A 88 -6.06 1.20 -11.07
N SER A 89 -6.40 0.72 -9.86
CA SER A 89 -7.31 1.46 -8.96
C SER A 89 -6.72 2.78 -8.47
N ILE A 90 -5.43 2.82 -8.13
CA ILE A 90 -4.76 4.07 -7.72
C ILE A 90 -4.80 5.09 -8.86
N PHE A 91 -4.49 4.66 -10.09
CA PHE A 91 -4.54 5.52 -11.26
C PHE A 91 -5.94 6.02 -11.58
N TRP A 92 -6.93 5.13 -11.53
CA TRP A 92 -8.32 5.49 -11.71
C TRP A 92 -8.80 6.53 -10.68
N LEU A 93 -8.40 6.37 -9.41
CA LEU A 93 -8.73 7.33 -8.35
C LEU A 93 -8.10 8.71 -8.61
N ASN A 94 -6.85 8.78 -9.10
CA ASN A 94 -6.25 10.05 -9.50
C ASN A 94 -7.07 10.73 -10.61
N ARG A 95 -7.54 9.96 -11.61
CA ARG A 95 -8.37 10.49 -12.71
C ARG A 95 -9.72 11.01 -12.23
N VAL A 96 -10.43 10.25 -11.40
CA VAL A 96 -11.73 10.64 -10.85
C VAL A 96 -11.64 11.87 -9.94
N LEU A 97 -10.50 12.06 -9.29
CA LEU A 97 -10.22 13.25 -8.49
C LEU A 97 -9.68 14.43 -9.33
N GLY A 98 -9.33 14.19 -10.59
CA GLY A 98 -8.79 15.21 -11.49
C GLY A 98 -7.35 15.63 -11.17
N PHE A 99 -6.56 14.76 -10.54
CA PHE A 99 -5.18 15.06 -10.17
C PHE A 99 -4.19 14.72 -11.28
N ASP A 100 -3.20 15.58 -11.47
CA ASP A 100 -2.06 15.33 -12.36
C ASP A 100 -1.16 14.22 -11.81
N TYR A 101 -0.81 13.24 -12.64
CA TYR A 101 0.06 12.15 -12.26
C TYR A 101 0.77 11.53 -13.46
N HIS A 102 1.87 10.84 -13.18
CA HIS A 102 2.66 10.10 -14.15
C HIS A 102 2.71 8.61 -13.81
N ASP A 103 2.30 7.77 -14.77
CA ASP A 103 2.47 6.32 -14.74
C ASP A 103 3.75 5.96 -15.52
N PRO A 104 4.87 5.64 -14.86
CA PRO A 104 6.13 5.41 -15.54
C PRO A 104 6.18 4.09 -16.31
N GLU A 105 6.69 4.14 -17.52
CA GLU A 105 6.97 2.95 -18.35
C GLU A 105 8.36 2.36 -18.10
N ASP A 106 9.32 3.17 -17.59
CA ASP A 106 10.75 2.83 -17.48
C ASP A 106 11.25 2.64 -16.04
N GLN A 107 10.34 2.53 -15.07
CA GLN A 107 10.69 2.23 -13.69
C GLN A 107 11.32 0.84 -13.52
N THR A 108 12.19 0.68 -12.52
CA THR A 108 12.71 -0.64 -12.14
C THR A 108 12.04 -1.16 -10.87
N SER A 109 12.21 -2.46 -10.59
CA SER A 109 11.92 -3.02 -9.28
C SER A 109 12.63 -2.21 -8.18
N CYS A 110 12.07 -2.21 -6.96
CA CYS A 110 12.75 -1.66 -5.78
C CYS A 110 13.86 -2.58 -5.25
N THR A 111 13.92 -3.84 -5.68
CA THR A 111 14.79 -4.94 -5.17
C THR A 111 14.59 -5.33 -3.70
N ALA A 112 13.66 -4.68 -3.00
CA ALA A 112 13.44 -4.84 -1.56
C ALA A 112 13.07 -6.28 -1.15
N TRP A 113 12.24 -6.99 -1.93
CA TRP A 113 11.95 -8.39 -1.61
C TRP A 113 13.22 -9.24 -1.63
N ASN A 114 14.05 -9.13 -2.68
CA ASN A 114 15.30 -9.88 -2.75
C ASN A 114 16.27 -9.48 -1.63
N TYR A 115 16.28 -8.21 -1.22
CA TYR A 115 17.03 -7.76 -0.04
C TYR A 115 16.58 -8.48 1.24
N TYR A 116 15.31 -8.35 1.61
CA TYR A 116 14.78 -8.96 2.83
C TYR A 116 14.75 -10.49 2.78
N ALA A 117 14.78 -11.09 1.59
CA ALA A 117 14.94 -12.53 1.41
C ALA A 117 16.40 -13.00 1.58
N SER A 118 17.34 -12.07 1.80
CA SER A 118 18.78 -12.30 1.83
C SER A 118 19.33 -12.92 0.52
N ALA A 119 18.66 -12.65 -0.61
CA ALA A 119 19.05 -13.13 -1.93
C ALA A 119 20.03 -12.19 -2.65
N THR A 120 20.20 -10.95 -2.17
CA THR A 120 21.23 -10.01 -2.63
C THR A 120 21.90 -9.35 -1.43
N SER A 121 23.23 -9.22 -1.48
CA SER A 121 24.09 -8.73 -0.39
C SER A 121 24.93 -7.50 -0.74
N ASN A 122 24.71 -6.87 -1.91
CA ASN A 122 25.42 -5.66 -2.29
C ASN A 122 24.60 -4.42 -1.93
N GLN A 123 24.94 -3.81 -0.79
CA GLN A 123 24.26 -2.64 -0.25
C GLN A 123 24.29 -1.43 -1.20
N ALA A 124 25.45 -1.13 -1.80
CA ALA A 124 25.59 -0.02 -2.76
C ALA A 124 24.72 -0.23 -4.00
N ALA A 125 24.65 -1.46 -4.53
CA ALA A 125 23.78 -1.76 -5.67
C ALA A 125 22.30 -1.59 -5.31
N GLN A 126 21.87 -2.01 -4.12
CA GLN A 126 20.48 -1.87 -3.68
C GLN A 126 20.08 -0.41 -3.48
N ALA A 127 20.92 0.36 -2.79
CA ALA A 127 20.72 1.80 -2.64
C ALA A 127 20.72 2.52 -4.00
N ALA A 128 21.60 2.14 -4.94
CA ALA A 128 21.63 2.72 -6.29
C ALA A 128 20.34 2.48 -7.08
N VAL A 129 19.65 1.34 -6.90
CA VAL A 129 18.35 1.10 -7.54
C VAL A 129 17.27 2.02 -6.99
N ALA A 130 17.23 2.24 -5.67
CA ALA A 130 16.29 3.21 -5.07
C ALA A 130 16.56 4.63 -5.62
N MET A 131 17.82 5.03 -5.65
CA MET A 131 18.23 6.35 -6.13
C MET A 131 18.02 6.52 -7.64
N ARG A 132 18.12 5.45 -8.45
CA ARG A 132 17.71 5.46 -9.87
C ARG A 132 16.23 5.77 -10.02
N ASN A 133 15.37 5.18 -9.20
CA ASN A 133 13.93 5.44 -9.27
C ASN A 133 13.58 6.87 -8.84
N PHE A 134 14.26 7.43 -7.82
CA PHE A 134 14.10 8.85 -7.48
C PHE A 134 14.61 9.78 -8.58
N ALA A 135 15.74 9.44 -9.22
CA ALA A 135 16.24 10.16 -10.37
C ALA A 135 15.21 10.16 -11.52
N ALA A 136 14.60 9.01 -11.83
CA ALA A 136 13.58 8.91 -12.87
C ALA A 136 12.33 9.76 -12.57
N ALA A 137 11.87 9.78 -11.31
CA ALA A 137 10.79 10.67 -10.90
C ALA A 137 11.17 12.14 -11.11
N TYR A 138 12.34 12.55 -10.61
CA TYR A 138 12.84 13.91 -10.76
C TYR A 138 13.02 14.34 -12.23
N GLU A 139 13.58 13.48 -13.07
CA GLU A 139 13.79 13.73 -14.51
C GLU A 139 12.46 13.89 -15.27
N SER A 140 11.39 13.22 -14.81
CA SER A 140 10.04 13.39 -15.37
C SER A 140 9.34 14.68 -14.90
N GLY A 141 9.87 15.35 -13.88
CA GLY A 141 9.26 16.48 -13.19
C GLY A 141 8.35 16.10 -12.02
N TYR A 142 7.88 14.86 -11.96
CA TYR A 142 6.89 14.39 -10.98
C TYR A 142 7.50 13.92 -9.64
N TYR A 143 6.71 13.94 -8.57
CA TYR A 143 7.14 13.58 -7.21
C TYR A 143 6.83 12.12 -6.84
N PRO A 144 7.79 11.32 -6.34
CA PRO A 144 7.58 9.87 -6.17
C PRO A 144 6.56 9.49 -5.08
N ILE A 145 5.57 8.68 -5.47
CA ILE A 145 4.63 7.96 -4.59
C ILE A 145 4.91 6.46 -4.65
N ILE A 146 5.07 5.83 -3.49
CA ILE A 146 5.48 4.42 -3.39
C ILE A 146 4.26 3.53 -3.15
N HIS A 147 4.02 2.56 -4.04
CA HIS A 147 2.81 1.75 -4.00
C HIS A 147 2.85 0.51 -3.09
N CYS A 148 4.01 0.19 -2.51
CA CYS A 148 4.19 -1.05 -1.77
C CYS A 148 4.91 -0.82 -0.46
N GLY A 149 4.32 -1.31 0.64
CA GLY A 149 4.89 -1.22 1.98
C GLY A 149 6.31 -1.77 2.06
N THR A 150 6.64 -2.83 1.32
CA THR A 150 7.99 -3.39 1.24
C THR A 150 8.97 -2.40 0.59
N SER A 151 8.60 -1.77 -0.52
CA SER A 151 9.41 -0.74 -1.18
C SER A 151 9.57 0.51 -0.33
N PHE A 152 8.49 0.94 0.33
CA PHE A 152 8.47 2.08 1.23
C PHE A 152 9.44 1.91 2.41
N GLY A 153 9.35 0.76 3.11
CA GLY A 153 10.27 0.45 4.21
C GLY A 153 11.72 0.46 3.76
N HIS A 154 12.01 -0.22 2.64
CA HIS A 154 13.36 -0.30 2.08
C HIS A 154 13.90 1.07 1.67
N TYR A 155 13.12 1.92 1.01
CA TYR A 155 13.59 3.24 0.60
C TYR A 155 13.87 4.16 1.80
N LYS A 156 13.15 3.98 2.90
CA LYS A 156 13.44 4.70 4.15
C LYS A 156 14.70 4.18 4.84
N GLU A 157 14.95 2.87 4.80
CA GLU A 157 16.24 2.30 5.24
C GLU A 157 17.39 2.82 4.37
N VAL A 158 17.25 2.83 3.05
CA VAL A 158 18.24 3.42 2.12
C VAL A 158 18.50 4.89 2.45
N ARG A 159 17.45 5.68 2.72
CA ARG A 159 17.64 7.08 3.16
C ARG A 159 18.47 7.15 4.44
N HIS A 160 18.12 6.35 5.45
CA HIS A 160 18.85 6.30 6.71
C HIS A 160 20.32 5.93 6.50
N GLU A 161 20.60 4.88 5.72
CA GLU A 161 21.95 4.44 5.40
C GLU A 161 22.75 5.54 4.68
N LEU A 162 22.17 6.18 3.65
CA LEU A 162 22.86 7.19 2.87
C LEU A 162 23.06 8.50 3.61
N VAL A 163 22.23 8.84 4.60
CA VAL A 163 22.48 9.99 5.51
C VAL A 163 23.71 9.71 6.37
N HIS A 164 23.78 8.53 6.99
CA HIS A 164 24.78 8.20 8.00
C HIS A 164 26.11 7.67 7.46
N ASP A 165 26.12 7.02 6.30
CA ASP A 165 27.32 6.44 5.71
C ASP A 165 27.74 7.23 4.45
N ALA A 166 28.66 8.17 4.66
CA ALA A 166 29.25 8.96 3.58
C ALA A 166 30.02 8.11 2.56
N ASN A 167 30.57 6.96 2.96
CA ASN A 167 31.29 6.09 2.04
C ASN A 167 30.32 5.34 1.12
N LEU A 168 29.25 4.79 1.67
CA LEU A 168 28.16 4.21 0.88
C LEU A 168 27.55 5.26 -0.05
N ARG A 169 27.27 6.47 0.47
CA ARG A 169 26.73 7.58 -0.32
C ARG A 169 27.61 7.93 -1.51
N ARG A 170 28.94 7.97 -1.36
CA ARG A 170 29.88 8.15 -2.48
C ARG A 170 29.82 7.02 -3.49
N GLN A 171 29.82 5.76 -3.05
CA GLN A 171 29.73 4.61 -3.95
C GLN A 171 28.44 4.66 -4.81
N VAL A 172 27.32 5.02 -4.18
CA VAL A 172 26.04 5.15 -4.88
C VAL A 172 26.07 6.33 -5.86
N ARG A 173 26.59 7.49 -5.45
CA ARG A 173 26.78 8.65 -6.33
C ARG A 173 27.61 8.29 -7.58
N ASP A 174 28.69 7.54 -7.41
CA ASP A 174 29.54 7.10 -8.53
C ASP A 174 28.78 6.19 -9.50
N ILE A 175 27.93 5.30 -8.99
CA ILE A 175 27.05 4.46 -9.81
C ILE A 175 26.08 5.32 -10.61
N LEU A 176 25.37 6.26 -9.97
CA LEU A 176 24.40 7.15 -10.63
C LEU A 176 25.08 8.05 -11.68
N THR A 177 26.28 8.54 -11.38
CA THR A 177 27.11 9.32 -12.32
C THR A 177 27.44 8.52 -13.57
N ARG A 178 27.83 7.24 -13.43
CA ARG A 178 28.09 6.35 -14.58
C ARG A 178 26.83 6.03 -15.37
N LEU A 179 25.66 6.02 -14.72
CA LEU A 179 24.36 5.88 -15.38
C LEU A 179 23.89 7.17 -16.05
N GLY A 180 24.61 8.29 -15.87
CA GLY A 180 24.24 9.60 -16.40
C GLY A 180 22.98 10.18 -15.75
N ARG A 181 22.68 9.79 -14.49
CA ARG A 181 21.45 10.20 -13.79
C ARG A 181 21.76 11.09 -12.59
N PRO A 182 20.85 12.04 -12.26
CA PRO A 182 21.04 12.90 -11.10
C PRO A 182 20.94 12.09 -9.80
N PHE A 183 21.69 12.52 -8.79
CA PHE A 183 21.63 11.92 -7.46
C PHE A 183 20.63 12.71 -6.61
N VAL A 184 19.40 12.20 -6.50
CA VAL A 184 18.25 12.93 -5.95
C VAL A 184 17.64 12.20 -4.76
N MET A 185 17.39 12.91 -3.66
CA MET A 185 16.65 12.44 -2.50
C MET A 185 15.35 13.25 -2.35
N PRO A 186 14.16 12.62 -2.33
CA PRO A 186 12.92 13.34 -2.04
C PRO A 186 12.87 13.77 -0.56
N GLU A 187 12.30 14.94 -0.27
CA GLU A 187 12.05 15.46 1.10
C GLU A 187 11.29 14.40 1.92
N GLU A 188 10.20 13.90 1.35
CA GLU A 188 9.32 12.86 1.90
C GLU A 188 9.31 11.60 1.04
N ILE A 189 9.42 10.43 1.66
CA ILE A 189 9.01 9.16 1.03
C ILE A 189 7.57 8.92 1.45
N VAL A 190 6.66 9.01 0.49
CA VAL A 190 5.21 8.92 0.69
C VAL A 190 4.69 7.59 0.16
N HIS A 191 3.90 6.89 0.97
CA HIS A 191 3.21 5.68 0.54
C HIS A 191 1.84 6.04 -0.06
N TYR A 192 1.36 5.29 -1.06
CA TYR A 192 0.06 5.58 -1.68
C TYR A 192 -1.11 5.56 -0.68
N SER A 193 -1.03 4.77 0.39
CA SER A 193 -2.07 4.76 1.45
C SER A 193 -2.09 6.05 2.26
N GLU A 194 -0.95 6.73 2.38
CA GLU A 194 -0.88 8.06 2.98
C GLU A 194 -1.53 9.08 2.04
N TRP A 195 -1.31 8.94 0.73
CA TRP A 195 -2.04 9.71 -0.27
C TRP A 195 -3.56 9.45 -0.21
N LEU A 196 -4.01 8.20 -0.11
CA LEU A 196 -5.43 7.88 0.07
C LEU A 196 -5.99 8.45 1.38
N TYR A 197 -5.23 8.40 2.47
CA TYR A 197 -5.58 9.06 3.72
C TYR A 197 -5.77 10.56 3.51
N ALA A 198 -4.85 11.22 2.80
CA ALA A 198 -4.89 12.65 2.50
C ALA A 198 -6.12 13.05 1.67
N VAL A 199 -6.56 12.21 0.73
CA VAL A 199 -7.69 12.51 -0.16
C VAL A 199 -9.03 11.91 0.32
N ARG A 200 -9.06 11.25 1.48
CA ARG A 200 -10.22 10.45 1.94
C ARG A 200 -11.54 11.23 2.00
N ASP A 201 -11.50 12.51 2.34
CA ASP A 201 -12.72 13.34 2.40
C ASP A 201 -13.26 13.62 0.98
N ARG A 202 -12.37 13.81 0.00
CA ARG A 202 -12.75 13.93 -1.41
C ARG A 202 -13.30 12.62 -1.97
N LEU A 203 -12.81 11.48 -1.48
CA LEU A 203 -13.37 10.17 -1.81
C LEU A 203 -14.78 10.02 -1.25
N ARG A 204 -14.98 10.38 0.03
CA ARG A 204 -16.28 10.35 0.71
C ARG A 204 -17.38 11.09 -0.07
N GLU A 205 -17.05 12.25 -0.61
CA GLU A 205 -17.97 13.06 -1.43
C GLU A 205 -18.40 12.39 -2.75
N ARG A 206 -17.66 11.39 -3.21
CA ARG A 206 -17.85 10.71 -4.51
C ARG A 206 -18.34 9.26 -4.37
N VAL A 207 -18.60 8.80 -3.15
CA VAL A 207 -19.10 7.44 -2.91
C VAL A 207 -20.45 7.27 -3.60
N VAL A 208 -20.56 6.24 -4.45
CA VAL A 208 -21.79 5.92 -5.19
C VAL A 208 -22.46 4.63 -4.67
N HIS A 209 -21.68 3.73 -4.07
CA HIS A 209 -22.19 2.51 -3.43
C HIS A 209 -22.26 2.70 -1.92
N ASP A 210 -23.36 2.33 -1.29
CA ASP A 210 -23.47 2.36 0.17
C ASP A 210 -22.67 1.21 0.79
N LEU A 211 -21.62 1.56 1.55
CA LEU A 211 -20.77 0.60 2.26
C LEU A 211 -21.16 0.43 3.74
N SER A 212 -22.25 1.04 4.22
CA SER A 212 -22.70 0.94 5.63
C SER A 212 -22.93 -0.50 6.09
N GLY A 213 -23.33 -1.38 5.14
CA GLY A 213 -23.49 -2.81 5.36
C GLY A 213 -22.19 -3.61 5.28
N ILE A 214 -21.06 -3.03 4.89
CA ILE A 214 -19.79 -3.76 4.68
C ILE A 214 -18.94 -3.74 5.94
N THR A 215 -18.45 -4.92 6.32
CA THR A 215 -17.46 -5.08 7.39
C THR A 215 -16.09 -5.39 6.81
N ALA A 216 -15.10 -4.55 7.08
CA ALA A 216 -13.72 -4.80 6.73
C ALA A 216 -12.84 -5.10 7.95
N THR A 217 -11.85 -5.97 7.80
CA THR A 217 -10.67 -5.98 8.70
C THR A 217 -9.49 -5.36 7.98
N VAL A 218 -8.61 -4.71 8.75
CA VAL A 218 -7.39 -4.10 8.22
C VAL A 218 -6.17 -4.93 8.62
N HIS A 219 -5.36 -5.29 7.64
CA HIS A 219 -4.02 -5.84 7.84
C HIS A 219 -2.97 -4.84 7.37
N PRO A 220 -2.38 -4.04 8.28
CA PRO A 220 -1.32 -3.11 7.91
C PRO A 220 -0.03 -3.88 7.60
N ALA A 221 0.61 -3.53 6.49
CA ALA A 221 1.91 -4.09 6.15
C ALA A 221 2.95 -3.74 7.22
N CYS A 222 3.74 -4.73 7.65
CA CYS A 222 4.77 -4.53 8.66
C CYS A 222 5.82 -3.49 8.23
N HIS A 223 6.23 -3.49 6.97
CA HIS A 223 7.25 -2.56 6.45
C HIS A 223 6.78 -1.13 6.24
N TYR A 224 5.48 -0.89 6.38
CA TYR A 224 4.95 0.47 6.40
C TYR A 224 5.11 1.13 7.78
N TYR A 225 4.78 0.44 8.88
CA TYR A 225 4.74 1.08 10.21
C TYR A 225 5.66 0.48 11.27
N LYS A 226 6.18 -0.74 11.11
CA LYS A 226 7.06 -1.35 12.12
C LYS A 226 8.53 -0.98 11.92
N LEU A 227 8.98 -0.91 10.67
CA LEU A 227 10.37 -0.53 10.36
C LEU A 227 10.64 0.96 10.59
N GLN A 228 9.62 1.81 10.38
CA GLN A 228 9.75 3.26 10.38
C GLN A 228 8.59 3.88 11.19
N SER A 229 8.55 3.51 12.47
CA SER A 229 7.35 3.70 13.30
C SER A 229 7.02 5.15 13.62
N GLY A 230 8.00 6.06 13.56
CA GLY A 230 7.78 7.48 13.79
C GLY A 230 7.32 8.27 12.56
N ASP A 231 7.28 7.64 11.39
CA ASP A 231 6.89 8.29 10.15
C ASP A 231 5.57 7.79 9.53
N ALA A 232 5.04 6.66 10.02
CA ALA A 232 3.72 6.19 9.64
C ALA A 232 2.60 7.11 10.18
N ILE A 233 1.50 7.19 9.44
CA ILE A 233 0.32 8.01 9.82
C ILE A 233 -0.45 7.38 10.98
N TYR A 234 -0.67 8.19 12.02
CA TYR A 234 -1.45 7.85 13.19
C TYR A 234 -2.43 8.99 13.48
N ASP A 235 -3.67 8.62 13.77
CA ASP A 235 -4.76 9.58 13.98
C ASP A 235 -5.36 9.35 15.37
N PRO A 236 -5.40 10.35 16.27
CA PRO A 236 -5.99 10.20 17.60
C PRO A 236 -7.45 9.76 17.60
N GLU A 237 -8.21 10.08 16.55
CA GLU A 237 -9.62 9.68 16.42
C GLU A 237 -9.77 8.21 16.02
N ILE A 238 -8.69 7.59 15.54
CA ILE A 238 -8.67 6.22 15.02
C ILE A 238 -7.80 5.36 15.93
N TYR A 239 -8.41 4.36 16.57
CA TYR A 239 -7.73 3.51 17.56
C TYR A 239 -7.09 4.28 18.72
N GLY A 240 -7.51 5.54 18.98
CA GLY A 240 -6.89 6.39 20.01
C GLY A 240 -5.42 6.72 19.72
N GLY A 241 -4.99 6.71 18.46
CA GLY A 241 -3.59 6.93 18.09
C GLY A 241 -2.64 5.78 18.50
N GLN A 242 -3.17 4.57 18.75
CA GLN A 242 -2.34 3.42 19.17
C GLN A 242 -1.93 2.50 18.02
N ARG A 243 -2.60 2.63 16.88
CA ARG A 243 -2.37 1.84 15.66
C ARG A 243 -2.31 2.79 14.47
N THR A 244 -1.59 2.38 13.42
CA THR A 244 -1.55 3.16 12.18
C THR A 244 -2.97 3.38 11.63
N ALA A 245 -3.23 4.59 11.16
CA ALA A 245 -4.55 5.04 10.76
C ALA A 245 -4.79 5.02 9.23
N ALA A 246 -3.73 5.02 8.41
CA ALA A 246 -3.82 5.27 6.97
C ALA A 246 -4.95 4.49 6.27
N VAL A 247 -4.95 3.16 6.36
CA VAL A 247 -5.99 2.32 5.74
C VAL A 247 -7.35 2.48 6.44
N THR A 248 -7.37 2.40 7.77
CA THR A 248 -8.61 2.47 8.56
C THR A 248 -9.40 3.75 8.34
N ALA A 249 -8.72 4.90 8.22
CA ALA A 249 -9.34 6.18 7.97
C ALA A 249 -10.07 6.20 6.63
N VAL A 250 -9.48 5.61 5.59
CA VAL A 250 -10.10 5.51 4.26
C VAL A 250 -11.36 4.64 4.36
N VAL A 251 -11.29 3.50 5.04
CA VAL A 251 -12.44 2.59 5.19
C VAL A 251 -13.60 3.29 5.91
N GLN A 252 -13.32 4.02 6.99
CA GLN A 252 -14.33 4.79 7.72
C GLN A 252 -14.89 5.95 6.89
N ALA A 253 -14.04 6.65 6.14
CA ALA A 253 -14.46 7.74 5.25
C ALA A 253 -15.39 7.25 4.13
N LEU A 254 -15.17 6.03 3.62
CA LEU A 254 -16.05 5.37 2.64
C LEU A 254 -17.36 4.85 3.26
N GLY A 255 -17.52 4.89 4.59
CA GLY A 255 -18.74 4.47 5.29
C GLY A 255 -18.78 2.99 5.70
N ALA A 256 -17.71 2.22 5.47
CA ALA A 256 -17.64 0.82 5.89
C ALA A 256 -17.28 0.68 7.38
N ARG A 257 -17.76 -0.41 8.00
CA ARG A 257 -17.42 -0.76 9.39
C ARG A 257 -16.05 -1.44 9.43
N VAL A 258 -15.15 -0.92 10.26
CA VAL A 258 -13.88 -1.59 10.55
C VAL A 258 -14.04 -2.48 11.78
N ALA A 259 -13.80 -3.78 11.63
CA ALA A 259 -13.77 -4.74 12.72
C ALA A 259 -12.34 -5.00 13.23
N ASP A 260 -12.24 -5.35 14.51
CA ASP A 260 -10.97 -5.69 15.16
C ASP A 260 -10.78 -7.21 15.27
N TYR A 261 -9.54 -7.65 15.45
CA TYR A 261 -9.17 -9.05 15.65
C TYR A 261 -7.84 -9.16 16.41
N SER A 262 -7.67 -10.26 17.15
CA SER A 262 -6.63 -10.47 18.16
C SER A 262 -5.21 -10.49 17.60
N THR A 263 -5.05 -10.93 16.36
CA THR A 263 -3.74 -11.04 15.70
C THR A 263 -3.43 -9.85 14.81
N TRP A 264 -4.03 -8.67 15.04
CA TRP A 264 -3.86 -7.47 14.19
C TRP A 264 -2.39 -7.14 13.91
N PHE A 265 -1.54 -7.17 14.95
CA PHE A 265 -0.12 -6.88 14.86
C PHE A 265 0.72 -8.00 14.22
N ASP A 266 0.18 -9.20 14.00
CA ASP A 266 0.95 -10.30 13.44
C ASP A 266 1.18 -10.12 11.94
N CYS A 267 2.33 -10.61 11.46
CA CYS A 267 2.73 -10.63 10.05
C CYS A 267 1.71 -11.38 9.17
N CYS A 268 1.62 -11.06 7.88
CA CYS A 268 0.81 -11.84 6.92
C CYS A 268 1.36 -13.25 6.67
N GLY A 269 2.62 -13.51 7.05
CA GLY A 269 3.29 -14.79 6.81
C GLY A 269 4.15 -14.82 5.53
N PHE A 270 4.14 -13.79 4.69
CA PHE A 270 4.96 -13.73 3.46
C PHE A 270 6.44 -14.00 3.75
N GLY A 271 6.98 -13.40 4.82
CA GLY A 271 8.26 -13.76 5.42
C GLY A 271 9.50 -13.63 4.52
N PHE A 272 9.37 -12.98 3.36
CA PHE A 272 10.33 -12.71 2.27
C PHE A 272 11.20 -13.90 1.84
N ARG A 273 12.03 -14.44 2.73
CA ARG A 273 12.75 -15.70 2.58
C ARG A 273 11.82 -16.90 2.69
N HIS A 274 10.87 -16.91 3.64
CA HIS A 274 9.99 -18.08 3.86
C HIS A 274 9.15 -18.42 2.63
N ILE A 275 8.63 -17.44 1.89
CA ILE A 275 7.90 -17.72 0.65
C ILE A 275 8.77 -18.38 -0.43
N LEU A 276 10.10 -18.21 -0.39
CA LEU A 276 11.02 -18.84 -1.34
C LEU A 276 11.40 -20.27 -0.90
N VAL A 277 11.71 -20.47 0.38
CA VAL A 277 12.30 -21.73 0.88
C VAL A 277 11.33 -22.62 1.66
N GLN A 278 10.22 -22.08 2.15
CA GLN A 278 9.23 -22.73 3.02
C GLN A 278 7.80 -22.27 2.70
N ARG A 279 7.35 -22.52 1.46
CA ARG A 279 6.05 -22.07 0.96
C ARG A 279 4.87 -22.54 1.81
N ASP A 280 4.94 -23.75 2.35
CA ASP A 280 3.86 -24.30 3.18
C ASP A 280 3.75 -23.63 4.55
N PHE A 281 4.88 -23.16 5.11
CA PHE A 281 4.85 -22.29 6.29
C PHE A 281 4.11 -20.99 5.97
N THR A 282 4.47 -20.33 4.87
CA THR A 282 3.83 -19.06 4.46
C THR A 282 2.32 -19.24 4.30
N ARG A 283 1.90 -20.30 3.58
CA ARG A 283 0.49 -20.60 3.34
C ARG A 283 -0.26 -20.85 4.65
N SER A 284 0.28 -21.74 5.48
CA SER A 284 -0.35 -22.13 6.74
C SER A 284 -0.40 -20.95 7.71
N PHE A 285 0.66 -20.14 7.80
CA PHE A 285 0.67 -18.97 8.68
C PHE A 285 -0.36 -17.93 8.23
N ALA A 286 -0.41 -17.62 6.92
CA ALA A 286 -1.37 -16.68 6.36
C ALA A 286 -2.82 -17.10 6.65
N THR A 287 -3.14 -18.40 6.53
CA THR A 287 -4.52 -18.87 6.75
C THR A 287 -4.83 -19.05 8.23
N LEU A 288 -4.00 -19.78 8.98
CA LEU A 288 -4.25 -20.13 10.38
C LEU A 288 -4.18 -18.92 11.32
N ARG A 289 -3.20 -18.04 11.12
CA ARG A 289 -2.93 -16.95 12.07
C ARG A 289 -3.68 -15.67 11.71
N LYS A 290 -4.04 -15.48 10.43
CA LYS A 290 -4.71 -14.27 9.95
C LYS A 290 -6.14 -14.56 9.48
N ILE A 291 -6.33 -15.26 8.37
CA ILE A 291 -7.67 -15.39 7.76
C ILE A 291 -8.67 -16.08 8.68
N GLU A 292 -8.33 -17.22 9.26
CA GLU A 292 -9.23 -17.96 10.14
C GLU A 292 -9.58 -17.17 11.40
N VAL A 293 -8.58 -16.55 12.03
CA VAL A 293 -8.79 -15.67 13.20
C VAL A 293 -9.72 -14.50 12.83
N MET A 294 -9.48 -13.83 11.70
CA MET A 294 -10.37 -12.75 11.24
C MET A 294 -11.80 -13.27 11.03
N LYS A 295 -11.99 -14.46 10.44
CA LYS A 295 -13.32 -15.04 10.25
C LYS A 295 -14.00 -15.40 11.56
N GLU A 296 -13.26 -16.00 12.49
CA GLU A 296 -13.78 -16.46 13.78
C GLU A 296 -14.17 -15.29 14.69
N GLU A 297 -13.37 -14.23 14.70
CA GLU A 297 -13.57 -13.11 15.62
C GLU A 297 -14.41 -11.97 15.00
N ALA A 298 -14.27 -11.70 13.71
CA ALA A 298 -14.91 -10.55 13.07
C ALA A 298 -15.85 -10.91 11.91
N ASN A 299 -15.69 -12.09 11.31
CA ASN A 299 -16.35 -12.54 10.09
C ASN A 299 -16.51 -11.42 9.02
N PRO A 300 -15.40 -10.84 8.55
CA PRO A 300 -15.45 -9.69 7.64
C PRO A 300 -15.87 -10.07 6.22
N ASP A 301 -16.43 -9.09 5.51
CA ASP A 301 -16.72 -9.15 4.08
C ASP A 301 -15.48 -8.99 3.22
N VAL A 302 -14.48 -8.29 3.74
CA VAL A 302 -13.22 -8.03 3.04
C VAL A 302 -12.07 -7.81 4.03
N VAL A 303 -10.89 -8.30 3.68
CA VAL A 303 -9.63 -7.94 4.34
C VAL A 303 -8.90 -6.93 3.46
N LEU A 304 -8.50 -5.81 4.05
CA LEU A 304 -7.79 -4.74 3.35
C LEU A 304 -6.34 -4.66 3.79
N THR A 305 -5.44 -4.55 2.83
CA THR A 305 -4.01 -4.38 3.10
C THR A 305 -3.33 -3.55 2.04
N HIS A 306 -2.27 -2.86 2.45
CA HIS A 306 -1.59 -1.87 1.62
C HIS A 306 -0.19 -2.27 1.17
N ASP A 307 0.04 -3.56 0.97
CA ASP A 307 1.29 -4.07 0.43
C ASP A 307 1.01 -5.30 -0.43
N THR A 308 1.68 -5.37 -1.58
CA THR A 308 1.38 -6.43 -2.53
C THR A 308 1.77 -7.82 -2.03
N GLY A 309 2.83 -7.94 -1.25
CA GLY A 309 3.21 -9.19 -0.61
C GLY A 309 2.13 -9.66 0.36
N CYS A 310 1.55 -8.72 1.11
CA CYS A 310 0.44 -8.99 2.02
C CYS A 310 -0.83 -9.42 1.27
N VAL A 311 -1.26 -8.70 0.22
CA VAL A 311 -2.44 -9.10 -0.57
C VAL A 311 -2.20 -10.48 -1.17
N THR A 312 -1.04 -10.71 -1.80
CA THR A 312 -0.71 -11.98 -2.46
C THR A 312 -0.67 -13.14 -1.46
N ALA A 313 -0.01 -12.97 -0.31
CA ALA A 313 0.08 -14.02 0.70
C ALA A 313 -1.29 -14.40 1.25
N LEU A 314 -2.11 -13.41 1.60
CA LEU A 314 -3.41 -13.61 2.24
C LEU A 314 -4.49 -14.07 1.26
N ASP A 315 -4.49 -13.60 0.01
CA ASP A 315 -5.41 -14.06 -1.05
C ASP A 315 -5.04 -15.48 -1.52
N LYS A 316 -3.82 -15.65 -2.06
CA LYS A 316 -3.43 -16.90 -2.74
C LYS A 316 -3.31 -18.10 -1.80
N SER A 317 -2.99 -17.88 -0.52
CA SER A 317 -2.84 -18.99 0.43
C SER A 317 -4.17 -19.65 0.79
N GLN A 318 -5.29 -18.93 0.66
CA GLN A 318 -6.62 -19.47 0.98
C GLN A 318 -7.02 -20.63 0.07
N PHE A 319 -6.50 -20.70 -1.17
CA PHE A 319 -6.79 -21.82 -2.07
C PHE A 319 -6.42 -23.17 -1.47
N ALA A 320 -5.20 -23.27 -0.90
CA ALA A 320 -4.73 -24.50 -0.27
C ALA A 320 -5.58 -24.86 0.97
N ALA A 321 -5.87 -23.88 1.83
CA ALA A 321 -6.71 -24.11 3.01
C ALA A 321 -8.15 -24.51 2.65
N ARG A 322 -8.72 -23.95 1.57
CA ARG A 322 -10.05 -24.30 1.07
C ARG A 322 -10.11 -25.76 0.59
N ALA A 323 -9.05 -26.24 -0.07
CA ALA A 323 -8.94 -27.64 -0.47
C ALA A 323 -8.97 -28.62 0.72
N HIS A 324 -8.61 -28.15 1.92
CA HIS A 324 -8.67 -28.90 3.17
C HIS A 324 -9.94 -28.60 4.00
N GLY A 325 -10.96 -27.97 3.43
CA GLY A 325 -12.22 -27.68 4.12
C GLY A 325 -12.10 -26.70 5.29
N ARG A 326 -11.05 -25.88 5.32
CA ARG A 326 -10.82 -24.92 6.42
C ARG A 326 -11.73 -23.69 6.31
N ASN A 327 -11.88 -22.98 7.44
CA ASN A 327 -12.68 -21.76 7.51
C ASN A 327 -11.98 -20.57 6.84
N VAL A 328 -11.97 -20.55 5.50
CA VAL A 328 -11.38 -19.49 4.67
C VAL A 328 -12.40 -18.99 3.65
N GLY A 329 -11.99 -18.20 2.65
CA GLY A 329 -12.85 -17.65 1.60
C GLY A 329 -13.26 -16.21 1.84
N VAL A 330 -12.40 -15.41 2.48
CA VAL A 330 -12.63 -13.96 2.63
C VAL A 330 -11.84 -13.22 1.54
N PRO A 331 -12.47 -12.35 0.74
CA PRO A 331 -11.79 -11.49 -0.22
C PRO A 331 -10.66 -10.69 0.44
N VAL A 332 -9.49 -10.63 -0.20
CA VAL A 332 -8.37 -9.82 0.28
C VAL A 332 -7.90 -8.89 -0.82
N MET A 333 -7.92 -7.58 -0.58
CA MET A 333 -7.55 -6.60 -1.59
C MET A 333 -6.87 -5.37 -0.99
N SER A 334 -6.41 -4.47 -1.86
CA SER A 334 -5.98 -3.15 -1.42
C SER A 334 -7.16 -2.25 -1.10
N GLU A 335 -6.96 -1.32 -0.17
CA GLU A 335 -7.93 -0.27 0.11
C GLU A 335 -8.14 0.67 -1.08
N SER A 336 -7.17 0.76 -2.01
CA SER A 336 -7.37 1.46 -3.29
C SER A 336 -8.44 0.78 -4.16
N GLN A 337 -8.47 -0.56 -4.20
CA GLN A 337 -9.49 -1.29 -4.94
C GLN A 337 -10.87 -1.13 -4.29
N LEU A 338 -10.96 -1.19 -2.97
CA LEU A 338 -12.23 -0.94 -2.28
C LEU A 338 -12.72 0.50 -2.51
N ALA A 339 -11.83 1.49 -2.42
CA ALA A 339 -12.16 2.89 -2.70
C ALA A 339 -12.64 3.06 -4.14
N ALA A 340 -11.94 2.48 -5.12
CA ALA A 340 -12.37 2.53 -6.52
C ALA A 340 -13.75 1.89 -6.71
N LEU A 341 -14.01 0.71 -6.14
CA LEU A 341 -15.34 0.08 -6.18
C LEU A 341 -16.41 0.96 -5.53
N ALA A 342 -16.13 1.57 -4.38
CA ALA A 342 -17.07 2.44 -3.68
C ALA A 342 -17.46 3.69 -4.50
N LEU A 343 -16.55 4.16 -5.35
CA LEU A 343 -16.74 5.30 -6.26
C LEU A 343 -17.31 4.87 -7.64
N GLY A 344 -17.61 3.58 -7.84
CA GLY A 344 -18.27 3.09 -9.07
C GLY A 344 -17.32 2.55 -10.13
N ALA A 345 -16.05 2.32 -9.81
CA ALA A 345 -15.11 1.72 -10.74
C ALA A 345 -15.56 0.31 -11.17
N HIS A 346 -15.42 0.01 -12.46
CA HIS A 346 -15.82 -1.28 -13.00
C HIS A 346 -14.96 -2.44 -12.39
N PRO A 347 -15.59 -3.50 -11.85
CA PRO A 347 -14.89 -4.52 -11.06
C PRO A 347 -13.85 -5.35 -11.85
N TYR A 348 -14.06 -5.50 -13.16
CA TYR A 348 -13.16 -6.28 -14.02
C TYR A 348 -12.22 -5.46 -14.91
N ARG A 349 -12.63 -4.25 -15.36
CA ARG A 349 -11.79 -3.36 -16.16
C ARG A 349 -10.79 -2.57 -15.30
N VAL A 350 -11.22 -2.09 -14.13
CA VAL A 350 -10.40 -1.21 -13.26
C VAL A 350 -9.80 -1.98 -12.10
N THR A 351 -10.64 -2.56 -11.23
CA THR A 351 -10.15 -3.21 -10.00
C THR A 351 -9.71 -4.65 -10.23
N GLN A 352 -9.94 -5.16 -11.44
CA GLN A 352 -9.50 -6.43 -12.01
C GLN A 352 -9.61 -7.61 -11.04
N LEU A 353 -10.78 -7.75 -10.40
CA LEU A 353 -11.01 -8.76 -9.35
C LEU A 353 -10.86 -10.20 -9.83
N HIS A 354 -10.89 -10.46 -11.13
CA HIS A 354 -10.64 -11.78 -11.72
C HIS A 354 -9.21 -12.29 -11.52
N TRP A 355 -8.27 -11.43 -11.12
CA TRP A 355 -6.92 -11.83 -10.71
C TRP A 355 -6.83 -12.32 -9.26
N HIS A 356 -7.87 -12.15 -8.45
CA HIS A 356 -7.92 -12.65 -7.06
C HIS A 356 -8.24 -14.13 -7.04
N ALA A 357 -7.68 -14.88 -6.09
CA ALA A 357 -7.92 -16.32 -5.96
C ALA A 357 -9.18 -16.62 -5.16
N VAL A 358 -9.54 -15.71 -4.24
CA VAL A 358 -10.77 -15.79 -3.47
C VAL A 358 -11.91 -15.12 -4.24
N ASP A 359 -13.09 -15.74 -4.17
CA ASP A 359 -14.30 -15.25 -4.82
C ASP A 359 -14.74 -13.91 -4.23
N CYS A 360 -14.66 -12.85 -5.03
CA CYS A 360 -15.06 -11.50 -4.65
C CYS A 360 -16.54 -11.19 -4.97
N ARG A 361 -17.27 -12.09 -5.64
CA ARG A 361 -18.68 -11.85 -6.03
C ARG A 361 -19.61 -11.59 -4.84
N PRO A 362 -19.51 -12.33 -3.70
CA PRO A 362 -20.35 -12.04 -2.53
C PRO A 362 -20.14 -10.63 -1.99
N LEU A 363 -18.92 -10.09 -2.06
CA LEU A 363 -18.65 -8.71 -1.68
C LEU A 363 -19.34 -7.73 -2.65
N LEU A 364 -19.23 -7.96 -3.97
CA LEU A 364 -19.88 -7.13 -4.98
C LEU A 364 -21.40 -7.11 -4.82
N GLU A 365 -22.01 -8.27 -4.56
CA GLU A 365 -23.46 -8.39 -4.29
C GLU A 365 -23.86 -7.60 -3.04
N ARG A 366 -23.09 -7.67 -1.95
CA ARG A 366 -23.33 -6.86 -0.75
C ARG A 366 -23.15 -5.37 -0.97
N MET A 367 -22.31 -4.96 -1.92
CA MET A 367 -22.14 -3.57 -2.34
C MET A 367 -23.22 -3.11 -3.34
N GLY A 368 -24.13 -4.00 -3.76
CA GLY A 368 -25.15 -3.70 -4.77
C GLY A 368 -24.59 -3.58 -6.19
N ILE A 369 -23.43 -4.18 -6.47
CA ILE A 369 -22.80 -4.17 -7.79
C ILE A 369 -23.27 -5.40 -8.58
N ASP A 370 -23.87 -5.17 -9.75
CA ASP A 370 -24.24 -6.23 -10.72
C ASP A 370 -22.98 -6.79 -11.40
N HIS A 371 -22.37 -7.77 -10.74
CA HIS A 371 -21.13 -8.40 -11.21
C HIS A 371 -21.34 -9.28 -12.44
N GLU A 372 -22.52 -9.85 -12.65
CA GLU A 372 -22.81 -10.68 -13.83
C GLU A 372 -22.85 -9.82 -15.09
N ARG A 373 -23.55 -8.68 -15.03
CA ARG A 373 -23.54 -7.69 -16.11
C ARG A 373 -22.14 -7.16 -16.36
N ALA A 374 -21.42 -6.75 -15.32
CA ALA A 374 -20.06 -6.23 -15.45
C ALA A 374 -19.11 -7.29 -16.07
N TRP A 375 -19.32 -8.57 -15.75
CA TRP A 375 -18.54 -9.65 -16.36
C TRP A 375 -18.87 -9.80 -17.86
N ALA A 376 -20.15 -9.78 -18.23
CA ALA A 376 -20.57 -9.83 -19.62
C ALA A 376 -20.01 -8.66 -20.45
N GLU A 377 -20.03 -7.45 -19.90
CA GLU A 377 -19.42 -6.25 -20.52
C GLU A 377 -17.91 -6.44 -20.72
N PHE A 378 -17.20 -6.96 -19.71
CA PHE A 378 -15.77 -7.25 -19.83
C PHE A 378 -15.48 -8.33 -20.89
N GLN A 379 -16.29 -9.38 -20.98
CA GLN A 379 -16.12 -10.41 -22.01
C GLN A 379 -16.33 -9.86 -23.43
N GLN A 380 -17.22 -8.89 -23.62
CA GLN A 380 -17.38 -8.22 -24.90
C GLN A 380 -16.13 -7.41 -25.28
N ASP A 381 -15.48 -6.76 -24.32
CA ASP A 381 -14.21 -6.07 -24.57
C ASP A 381 -13.12 -7.05 -25.02
N LEU A 382 -13.04 -8.22 -24.37
CA LEU A 382 -12.07 -9.26 -24.75
C LEU A 382 -12.31 -9.76 -26.18
N GLN A 383 -13.57 -9.95 -26.59
CA GLN A 383 -13.91 -10.33 -27.97
C GLN A 383 -13.51 -9.24 -28.99
N GLN A 384 -13.65 -7.96 -28.63
CA GLN A 384 -13.18 -6.86 -29.46
C GLN A 384 -11.65 -6.83 -29.58
N ILE A 385 -10.94 -7.19 -28.51
CA ILE A 385 -9.49 -7.32 -28.52
C ILE A 385 -9.03 -8.49 -29.39
N GLU A 386 -9.61 -9.66 -29.19
CA GLU A 386 -9.28 -10.88 -29.94
C GLU A 386 -9.57 -10.73 -31.44
N SER A 387 -10.63 -10.01 -31.81
CA SER A 387 -10.97 -9.72 -33.21
C SER A 387 -10.13 -8.61 -33.84
N GLY A 388 -9.31 -7.90 -33.05
CA GLY A 388 -8.50 -6.75 -33.52
C GLY A 388 -9.31 -5.46 -33.70
N ALA A 389 -10.60 -5.44 -33.34
CA ALA A 389 -11.43 -4.23 -33.35
C ALA A 389 -10.98 -3.21 -32.29
N MET A 390 -10.29 -3.67 -31.25
CA MET A 390 -9.71 -2.85 -30.20
C MET A 390 -8.31 -3.37 -29.87
N PRO A 391 -7.25 -2.53 -29.82
CA PRO A 391 -5.91 -3.04 -29.52
C PRO A 391 -5.72 -3.43 -28.04
N TYR A 392 -6.30 -2.64 -27.13
CA TYR A 392 -6.27 -2.85 -25.67
C TYR A 392 -7.30 -1.93 -25.00
N LEU A 393 -7.60 -2.17 -23.72
CA LEU A 393 -8.47 -1.31 -22.91
C LEU A 393 -7.82 0.06 -22.64
N THR A 394 -8.56 1.14 -22.86
CA THR A 394 -8.12 2.52 -22.60
C THR A 394 -8.87 3.15 -21.43
N TRP A 395 -8.33 4.24 -20.88
CA TRP A 395 -8.97 4.98 -19.79
C TRP A 395 -10.35 5.55 -20.17
N ASP A 396 -10.53 5.96 -21.43
CA ASP A 396 -11.82 6.49 -21.93
C ASP A 396 -12.99 5.49 -21.83
N LYS A 397 -12.70 4.20 -21.70
CA LYS A 397 -13.69 3.12 -21.58
C LYS A 397 -14.06 2.79 -20.14
N VAL A 398 -13.36 3.36 -19.16
CA VAL A 398 -13.45 2.97 -17.74
C VAL A 398 -13.63 4.15 -16.78
N LEU A 399 -13.71 5.38 -17.29
CA LEU A 399 -14.01 6.59 -16.52
C LEU A 399 -15.50 6.92 -16.51
#